data_AF-A0A9X4ARR8-F1
#
_entry.id   AF-A0A9X4ARR8-F1
#
_cell.length_a   1.000
_cell.length_b   1.000
_cell.length_c   1.000
_cell.angle_alpha   90.00
_cell.angle_beta   90.00
_cell.angle_gamma   90.00
#
_symmetry.space_group_name_H-M   'P 1'
#
loop_
_entity.id
_entity.type
_entity.pdbx_description
1 polymer ?
#
loop_
_entity_poly.entity_id
_entity_poly.type
_entity_poly.pdbx_seq_one_letter_code
_entity_poly.pdbx_strand_id
1 'polypeptide(L)'
;MAPPVVVEGDCLVLAQGDEPTDLPIPYNGSINEWPTPISVAALACANDVKKPCKYASCSPEPPSPFDVCVYATEDVECPQDWTKRLVFFEDGTDKRECSSCTCSPPTGGMCTVQIHVYTDSACMNEQLSPYVSSDMPAPCYDLMEGISLGSKRVEVIERVPGVCMPQGGEPTGKVEMGKPITFCCLA
;
A
#
# COMPACT_ATOMS: atom_id res chain seq x y z
N MET A 1 -16.10 11.20 -1.31
CA MET A 1 -17.14 10.15 -1.49
C MET A 1 -16.57 9.13 -2.46
N ALA A 2 -16.67 7.86 -2.09
CA ALA A 2 -16.15 6.71 -2.83
C ALA A 2 -16.94 6.44 -4.11
N PRO A 3 -16.32 6.28 -5.30
CA PRO A 3 -17.00 5.84 -6.52
C PRO A 3 -17.28 4.35 -6.43
N PRO A 4 -18.54 3.93 -6.57
CA PRO A 4 -18.91 2.55 -6.39
C PRO A 4 -18.79 1.73 -7.70
N VAL A 5 -18.61 0.40 -7.63
CA VAL A 5 -18.46 -0.49 -8.82
C VAL A 5 -19.69 -1.37 -9.03
N VAL A 6 -20.08 -1.67 -10.27
CA VAL A 6 -21.25 -2.52 -10.58
C VAL A 6 -20.85 -3.98 -10.77
N VAL A 7 -21.65 -4.88 -10.20
CA VAL A 7 -21.53 -6.32 -10.39
C VAL A 7 -22.85 -6.87 -10.94
N GLU A 8 -22.80 -7.55 -12.09
CA GLU A 8 -23.96 -8.23 -12.69
C GLU A 8 -24.10 -9.66 -12.12
N GLY A 9 -25.24 -9.99 -11.49
CA GLY A 9 -25.49 -11.32 -10.92
C GLY A 9 -26.98 -11.66 -10.76
N ASP A 10 -27.28 -12.93 -10.46
CA ASP A 10 -28.64 -13.41 -10.20
C ASP A 10 -29.21 -12.83 -8.90
N CYS A 11 -30.50 -12.46 -8.90
CA CYS A 11 -31.21 -11.90 -7.75
C CYS A 11 -31.60 -12.97 -6.72
N LEU A 12 -30.63 -13.71 -6.21
CA LEU A 12 -30.83 -14.58 -5.07
C LEU A 12 -30.60 -13.74 -3.80
N VAL A 13 -31.64 -13.65 -2.96
CA VAL A 13 -31.48 -13.15 -1.60
C VAL A 13 -30.48 -14.08 -0.92
N LEU A 14 -29.25 -13.64 -0.73
CA LEU A 14 -28.32 -14.31 0.19
C LEU A 14 -29.01 -14.32 1.55
N ALA A 15 -29.22 -15.51 2.10
CA ALA A 15 -29.86 -15.65 3.39
C ALA A 15 -28.96 -14.97 4.44
N GLN A 16 -29.57 -14.49 5.52
CA GLN A 16 -28.87 -13.83 6.61
C GLN A 16 -27.88 -14.84 7.25
N GLY A 17 -26.63 -14.85 6.77
CA GLY A 17 -25.63 -15.86 7.12
C GLY A 17 -24.77 -16.39 5.96
N ASP A 18 -25.09 -16.08 4.70
CA ASP A 18 -24.24 -16.43 3.56
C ASP A 18 -23.11 -15.38 3.41
N GLU A 19 -21.85 -15.82 3.41
CA GLU A 19 -20.69 -14.94 3.24
C GLU A 19 -20.70 -14.26 1.84
N PRO A 20 -20.17 -13.02 1.69
CA PRO A 20 -20.17 -12.25 0.43
C PRO A 20 -19.30 -12.84 -0.70
N THR A 21 -18.90 -14.11 -0.60
CA THR A 21 -17.97 -14.77 -1.52
C THR A 21 -18.59 -15.19 -2.86
N ASP A 22 -19.92 -15.20 -2.96
CA ASP A 22 -20.65 -15.70 -4.14
C ASP A 22 -21.27 -14.61 -5.03
N LEU A 23 -21.06 -13.32 -4.70
CA LEU A 23 -21.26 -12.27 -5.71
C LEU A 23 -20.16 -12.43 -6.78
N PRO A 24 -20.42 -12.16 -8.07
CA PRO A 24 -19.37 -12.08 -9.08
C PRO A 24 -18.55 -10.80 -8.86
N ILE A 25 -17.89 -10.70 -7.72
CA ILE A 25 -17.00 -9.61 -7.37
C ILE A 25 -15.91 -9.56 -8.46
N PRO A 26 -15.72 -8.42 -9.14
CA PRO A 26 -14.69 -8.27 -10.17
C PRO A 26 -13.27 -8.38 -9.60
N TYR A 27 -13.16 -8.52 -8.28
CA TYR A 27 -11.92 -8.72 -7.55
C TYR A 27 -12.08 -9.86 -6.54
N ASN A 28 -11.25 -10.89 -6.66
CA ASN A 28 -11.25 -12.06 -5.78
C ASN A 28 -10.72 -11.66 -4.39
N GLY A 29 -11.56 -11.09 -3.53
CA GLY A 29 -11.19 -10.57 -2.21
C GLY A 29 -12.37 -9.95 -1.44
N SER A 30 -12.18 -9.70 -0.14
CA SER A 30 -13.19 -9.05 0.69
C SER A 30 -13.34 -7.58 0.29
N ILE A 31 -14.56 -7.01 0.36
CA ILE A 31 -14.81 -5.57 0.12
C ILE A 31 -13.93 -4.63 0.95
N ASN A 32 -13.38 -5.13 2.07
CA ASN A 32 -12.48 -4.40 2.96
C ASN A 32 -11.04 -4.26 2.43
N GLU A 33 -10.69 -5.02 1.38
CA GLU A 33 -9.37 -4.98 0.74
C GLU A 33 -9.36 -4.07 -0.49
N TRP A 34 -10.48 -3.40 -0.78
CA TRP A 34 -10.63 -2.58 -1.97
C TRP A 34 -9.83 -1.28 -1.86
N PRO A 35 -9.15 -0.89 -2.95
CA PRO A 35 -8.34 0.31 -2.97
C PRO A 35 -9.23 1.55 -2.84
N THR A 36 -9.01 2.36 -1.82
CA THR A 36 -9.64 3.70 -1.74
C THR A 36 -9.38 4.49 -3.04
N PRO A 37 -10.40 5.08 -3.68
CA PRO A 37 -11.71 5.37 -3.11
C PRO A 37 -12.80 4.33 -3.44
N ILE A 38 -12.50 3.16 -3.99
CA ILE A 38 -13.52 2.12 -4.23
C ILE A 38 -13.84 1.45 -2.90
N SER A 39 -15.06 1.61 -2.39
CA SER A 39 -15.47 1.02 -1.11
C SER A 39 -16.92 0.53 -1.07
N VAL A 40 -17.62 0.62 -2.19
CA VAL A 40 -19.03 0.27 -2.30
C VAL A 40 -19.23 -0.42 -3.65
N ALA A 41 -20.00 -1.50 -3.66
CA ALA A 41 -20.46 -2.17 -4.87
C ALA A 41 -21.98 -2.07 -4.96
N ALA A 42 -22.53 -2.04 -6.17
CA ALA A 42 -23.94 -2.33 -6.41
C ALA A 42 -24.10 -3.69 -7.08
N LEU A 43 -25.07 -4.45 -6.58
CA LEU A 43 -25.62 -5.59 -7.27
C LEU A 43 -26.84 -5.13 -8.06
N ALA A 44 -26.83 -5.37 -9.37
CA ALA A 44 -27.96 -5.13 -10.23
C ALA A 44 -28.51 -6.46 -10.75
N CYS A 45 -29.82 -6.64 -10.65
CA CYS A 45 -30.50 -7.82 -11.15
C CYS A 45 -31.36 -7.47 -12.37
N ALA A 46 -31.19 -8.18 -13.47
CA ALA A 46 -32.09 -8.10 -14.60
C ALA A 46 -33.13 -9.23 -14.51
N ASN A 47 -34.41 -8.89 -14.60
CA ASN A 47 -35.44 -9.91 -14.78
C ASN A 47 -35.44 -10.36 -16.25
N ASP A 48 -35.22 -11.66 -16.49
CA ASP A 48 -35.39 -12.28 -17.83
C ASP A 48 -36.84 -12.35 -18.31
N VAL A 49 -37.80 -11.90 -17.49
CA VAL A 49 -39.22 -11.96 -17.77
C VAL A 49 -39.61 -10.90 -18.81
N LYS A 50 -39.36 -11.20 -20.09
CA LYS A 50 -39.90 -10.48 -21.25
C LYS A 50 -41.41 -10.78 -21.43
N LYS A 51 -42.24 -10.51 -20.42
CA LYS A 51 -43.69 -10.49 -20.63
C LYS A 51 -44.06 -9.12 -21.21
N PRO A 52 -44.58 -9.05 -22.44
CA PRO A 52 -44.98 -7.77 -23.02
C PRO A 52 -46.18 -7.23 -22.25
N CYS A 53 -45.98 -6.18 -21.45
CA CYS A 53 -47.09 -5.32 -21.03
C CYS A 53 -47.26 -4.27 -22.15
N LYS A 54 -48.52 -3.97 -22.52
CA LYS A 54 -48.88 -3.29 -23.79
C LYS A 54 -48.16 -1.96 -24.04
N TYR A 55 -47.66 -1.31 -22.98
CA TYR A 55 -46.91 -0.04 -23.00
C TYR A 55 -45.81 0.06 -21.91
N ALA A 56 -45.49 -1.03 -21.20
CA ALA A 56 -44.58 -1.00 -20.05
C ALA A 56 -43.87 -2.35 -19.85
N SER A 57 -42.81 -2.39 -19.04
CA SER A 57 -42.27 -3.64 -18.49
C SER A 57 -42.85 -3.83 -17.09
N CYS A 58 -43.48 -4.97 -16.82
CA CYS A 58 -44.01 -5.27 -15.49
C CYS A 58 -42.85 -5.78 -14.62
N SER A 59 -42.38 -4.96 -13.68
CA SER A 59 -41.42 -5.39 -12.65
C SER A 59 -42.18 -5.87 -11.41
N PRO A 60 -41.81 -7.03 -10.82
CA PRO A 60 -42.28 -7.37 -9.49
C PRO A 60 -41.80 -6.33 -8.47
N GLU A 61 -42.53 -6.21 -7.36
CA GLU A 61 -42.06 -5.45 -6.20
C GLU A 61 -40.76 -6.09 -5.69
N PRO A 62 -39.70 -5.30 -5.49
CA PRO A 62 -38.42 -5.83 -5.09
C PRO A 62 -38.48 -6.31 -3.64
N PRO A 63 -37.82 -7.43 -3.29
CA PRO A 63 -37.67 -7.81 -1.90
C PRO A 63 -36.80 -6.78 -1.18
N SER A 64 -37.16 -6.43 0.06
CA SER A 64 -36.28 -5.61 0.91
C SER A 64 -34.91 -6.30 1.05
N PRO A 65 -33.76 -5.59 0.91
CA PRO A 65 -33.58 -4.13 0.88
C PRO A 65 -33.42 -3.52 -0.53
N PHE A 66 -33.84 -4.20 -1.60
CA PHE A 66 -33.63 -3.75 -2.97
C PHE A 66 -34.66 -2.71 -3.42
N ASP A 67 -34.24 -1.78 -4.28
CA ASP A 67 -35.10 -0.80 -4.94
C ASP A 67 -35.36 -1.19 -6.40
N VAL A 68 -36.47 -0.71 -6.99
CA VAL A 68 -36.65 -0.76 -8.45
C VAL A 68 -35.84 0.36 -9.07
N CYS A 69 -34.99 0.02 -10.05
CA CYS A 69 -34.12 0.97 -10.74
C CYS A 69 -34.14 0.76 -12.27
N VAL A 70 -33.95 1.84 -13.02
CA VAL A 70 -33.51 1.82 -14.42
C VAL A 70 -32.04 2.21 -14.47
N TYR A 71 -31.28 1.69 -15.45
CA TYR A 71 -29.87 2.01 -15.57
C TYR A 71 -29.48 2.42 -17.00
N ALA A 72 -28.39 3.18 -17.09
CA ALA A 72 -27.72 3.54 -18.33
C ALA A 72 -26.22 3.29 -18.18
N THR A 73 -25.56 2.84 -19.26
CA THR A 73 -24.09 2.59 -19.30
C THR A 73 -23.27 3.87 -19.52
N GLU A 74 -23.83 5.01 -19.14
CA GLU A 74 -23.24 6.33 -19.24
C GLU A 74 -23.65 7.15 -18.01
N ASP A 75 -22.93 8.24 -17.74
CA ASP A 75 -23.30 9.17 -16.68
C ASP A 75 -24.42 10.11 -17.16
N VAL A 76 -25.66 9.78 -16.82
CA VAL A 76 -26.85 10.50 -17.31
C VAL A 76 -27.71 11.03 -16.18
N GLU A 77 -28.51 12.06 -16.49
CA GLU A 77 -29.56 12.53 -15.58
C GLU A 77 -30.74 11.55 -15.54
N CYS A 78 -31.34 11.42 -14.37
CA CYS A 78 -32.44 10.49 -14.20
C CYS A 78 -33.74 11.01 -14.84
N PRO A 79 -34.55 10.12 -15.44
CA PRO A 79 -35.86 10.49 -15.94
C PRO A 79 -36.78 11.02 -14.82
N GLN A 80 -37.84 11.72 -15.22
CA GLN A 80 -38.89 12.17 -14.32
C GLN A 80 -39.42 10.99 -13.48
N ASP A 81 -39.66 11.22 -12.19
CA ASP A 81 -40.11 10.26 -11.17
C ASP A 81 -39.05 9.26 -10.64
N TRP A 82 -37.84 9.19 -11.24
CA TRP A 82 -36.72 8.37 -10.75
C TRP A 82 -35.68 9.22 -10.04
N THR A 83 -36.00 9.71 -8.84
CA THR A 83 -35.23 10.79 -8.19
C THR A 83 -33.96 10.33 -7.48
N LYS A 84 -33.82 9.02 -7.18
CA LYS A 84 -32.62 8.48 -6.52
C LYS A 84 -31.56 8.12 -7.57
N ARG A 85 -30.67 9.08 -7.86
CA ARG A 85 -29.53 8.89 -8.77
C ARG A 85 -28.31 8.31 -8.04
N LEU A 86 -27.79 7.21 -8.54
CA LEU A 86 -26.58 6.55 -8.05
C LEU A 86 -25.65 6.27 -9.24
N VAL A 87 -24.43 6.78 -9.21
CA VAL A 87 -23.44 6.55 -10.29
C VAL A 87 -22.39 5.57 -9.78
N PHE A 88 -22.18 4.51 -10.55
CA PHE A 88 -21.19 3.46 -10.33
C PHE A 88 -20.25 3.37 -11.55
N PHE A 89 -19.23 2.53 -11.49
CA PHE A 89 -18.26 2.29 -12.57
C PHE A 89 -18.17 0.79 -12.88
N GLU A 90 -17.96 0.43 -14.14
CA GLU A 90 -17.81 -0.98 -14.57
C GLU A 90 -16.61 -1.66 -13.88
N ASP A 91 -15.50 -0.94 -13.79
CA ASP A 91 -14.26 -1.40 -13.19
C ASP A 91 -13.47 -0.24 -12.58
N GLY A 92 -12.45 -0.60 -11.81
CA GLY A 92 -11.47 0.35 -11.28
C GLY A 92 -10.10 -0.30 -11.20
N THR A 93 -9.10 0.36 -11.77
CA THR A 93 -7.71 -0.09 -11.71
C THR A 93 -6.95 0.76 -10.71
N ASP A 94 -6.42 0.13 -9.65
CA ASP A 94 -5.48 0.81 -8.76
C ASP A 94 -4.07 0.77 -9.35
N LYS A 95 -3.61 1.95 -9.81
CA LYS A 95 -2.24 2.14 -10.31
C LYS A 95 -1.36 2.83 -9.27
N ARG A 96 -1.76 2.77 -7.99
CA ARG A 96 -0.94 3.32 -6.92
C ARG A 96 0.23 2.38 -6.63
N GLU A 97 1.39 2.98 -6.47
CA GLU A 97 2.62 2.30 -6.07
C GLU A 97 3.20 3.05 -4.87
N CYS A 98 3.96 2.36 -4.03
CA CYS A 98 4.69 3.02 -2.96
C CYS A 98 5.92 3.73 -3.53
N SER A 99 6.16 4.97 -3.09
CA SER A 99 7.46 5.63 -3.32
C SER A 99 8.58 4.77 -2.75
N SER A 100 9.77 4.82 -3.35
CA SER A 100 10.90 4.02 -2.89
C SER A 100 11.28 4.36 -1.45
N CYS A 101 11.41 3.34 -0.61
CA CYS A 101 11.91 3.50 0.75
C CYS A 101 13.39 3.92 0.72
N THR A 102 13.72 4.99 1.43
CA THR A 102 15.09 5.47 1.61
C THR A 102 15.38 5.70 3.09
N CYS A 103 16.67 5.81 3.42
CA CYS A 103 17.10 6.16 4.77
C CYS A 103 17.82 7.50 4.73
N SER A 104 17.58 8.33 5.75
CA SER A 104 18.42 9.52 5.98
C SER A 104 19.88 9.11 6.21
N PRO A 105 20.84 10.06 6.10
CA PRO A 105 22.20 9.83 6.60
C PRO A 105 22.14 9.23 8.01
N PRO A 106 22.84 8.10 8.26
CA PRO A 106 22.79 7.43 9.55
C PRO A 106 23.47 8.29 10.61
N THR A 107 22.94 8.25 11.84
CA THR A 107 23.45 8.98 13.00
C THR A 107 23.75 8.02 14.15
N GLY A 108 24.60 8.45 15.08
CA GLY A 108 24.94 7.67 16.28
C GLY A 108 25.78 6.42 16.04
N GLY A 109 26.26 6.19 14.81
CA GLY A 109 27.20 5.10 14.53
C GLY A 109 28.58 5.41 15.09
N MET A 110 29.20 4.44 15.75
CA MET A 110 30.51 4.58 16.38
C MET A 110 31.33 3.30 16.22
N CYS A 111 32.63 3.44 16.04
CA CYS A 111 33.56 2.33 15.96
C CYS A 111 34.78 2.64 16.83
N THR A 112 35.02 1.78 17.83
CA THR A 112 36.20 1.85 18.69
C THR A 112 37.11 0.69 18.36
N VAL A 113 38.36 1.00 18.05
CA VAL A 113 39.40 0.02 17.75
C VAL A 113 40.58 0.19 18.70
N GLN A 114 41.28 -0.90 18.98
CA GLN A 114 42.59 -0.87 19.59
C GLN A 114 43.61 -1.12 18.48
N ILE A 115 44.51 -0.17 18.30
CA ILE A 115 45.62 -0.30 17.35
C ILE A 115 46.80 -0.84 18.13
N HIS A 116 47.55 -1.78 17.57
CA HIS A 116 48.78 -2.29 18.14
C HIS A 116 49.91 -2.04 17.14
N VAL A 117 51.02 -1.50 17.63
CA VAL A 117 52.18 -1.13 16.80
C VAL A 117 53.41 -1.85 17.35
N TYR A 118 54.16 -2.50 16.46
CA TYR A 118 55.30 -3.35 16.82
C TYR A 118 56.57 -2.91 16.11
N THR A 119 57.72 -3.18 16.72
CA THR A 119 59.03 -2.85 16.14
C THR A 119 59.57 -3.94 15.21
N ASP A 120 59.03 -5.16 15.30
CA ASP A 120 59.34 -6.28 14.43
C ASP A 120 58.19 -6.61 13.46
N SER A 121 58.47 -7.42 12.45
CA SER A 121 57.49 -7.84 11.45
C SER A 121 56.61 -9.03 11.88
N ALA A 122 56.88 -9.64 13.03
CA ALA A 122 56.17 -10.82 13.54
C ALA A 122 55.10 -10.48 14.60
N CYS A 123 54.86 -9.19 14.87
CA CYS A 123 53.91 -8.69 15.86
C CYS A 123 54.18 -9.15 17.30
N MET A 124 55.46 -9.19 17.72
CA MET A 124 55.84 -9.71 19.05
C MET A 124 56.34 -8.63 20.01
N ASN A 125 57.02 -7.60 19.51
CA ASN A 125 57.60 -6.52 20.28
C ASN A 125 56.74 -5.26 20.18
N GLU A 126 55.66 -5.23 20.98
CA GLU A 126 54.72 -4.12 21.00
C GLU A 126 55.35 -2.86 21.60
N GLN A 127 55.08 -1.72 20.98
CA GLN A 127 55.50 -0.40 21.46
C GLN A 127 54.34 0.48 21.88
N LEU A 128 53.23 0.43 21.14
CA LEU A 128 52.11 1.33 21.35
C LEU A 128 50.80 0.60 21.07
N SER A 129 49.82 0.77 21.95
CA SER A 129 48.53 0.07 21.86
C SER A 129 47.31 0.98 22.14
N PRO A 130 47.09 2.09 21.40
CA PRO A 130 46.07 3.06 21.77
C PRO A 130 44.67 2.63 21.33
N TYR A 131 43.66 3.09 22.09
CA TYR A 131 42.26 3.05 21.68
C TYR A 131 41.94 4.28 20.83
N VAL A 132 41.32 4.04 19.68
CA VAL A 132 40.89 5.10 18.75
C VAL A 132 39.41 4.88 18.46
N SER A 133 38.61 5.93 18.65
CA SER A 133 37.19 5.93 18.34
C SER A 133 36.87 6.92 17.22
N SER A 134 35.89 6.57 16.39
CA SER A 134 35.47 7.38 15.24
C SER A 134 34.77 8.70 15.61
N ASP A 135 34.29 8.84 16.84
CA ASP A 135 33.62 10.03 17.37
C ASP A 135 34.59 11.02 18.04
N MET A 136 35.87 10.66 18.18
CA MET A 136 36.93 11.51 18.70
C MET A 136 37.81 12.06 17.55
N PRO A 137 38.43 13.25 17.72
CA PRO A 137 39.44 13.73 16.79
C PRO A 137 40.56 12.69 16.63
N ALA A 138 41.03 12.48 15.40
CA ALA A 138 42.10 11.54 15.11
C ALA A 138 43.35 11.88 15.94
N PRO A 139 43.74 11.04 16.93
CA PRO A 139 44.90 11.34 17.74
C PRO A 139 46.17 11.02 16.96
N CYS A 140 47.13 11.95 16.96
CA CYS A 140 48.51 11.67 16.56
C CYS A 140 49.28 11.22 17.80
N TYR A 141 49.99 10.10 17.69
CA TYR A 141 50.89 9.62 18.74
C TYR A 141 52.33 9.76 18.26
N ASP A 142 53.11 10.53 19.01
CA ASP A 142 54.53 10.64 18.77
C ASP A 142 55.25 9.38 19.23
N LEU A 143 56.21 8.93 18.44
CA LEU A 143 57.11 7.84 18.79
C LEU A 143 58.46 8.40 19.19
N MET A 144 59.14 7.73 20.12
CA MET A 144 60.48 8.10 20.50
C MET A 144 61.43 7.97 19.30
N GLU A 145 62.33 8.93 19.15
CA GLU A 145 63.35 8.90 18.10
C GLU A 145 64.20 7.63 18.18
N GLY A 146 64.54 7.06 17.02
CA GLY A 146 65.34 5.84 16.93
C GLY A 146 64.55 4.52 16.99
N ILE A 147 63.23 4.57 17.17
CA ILE A 147 62.37 3.37 17.07
C ILE A 147 62.03 3.08 15.61
N SER A 148 62.37 1.88 15.13
CA SER A 148 61.88 1.37 13.84
C SER A 148 60.53 0.69 14.03
N LEU A 149 59.56 1.02 13.20
CA LEU A 149 58.28 0.31 13.13
C LEU A 149 58.38 -0.86 12.15
N GLY A 150 57.99 -2.06 12.59
CA GLY A 150 58.05 -3.28 11.79
C GLY A 150 56.68 -3.79 11.33
N SER A 151 55.64 -3.60 12.15
CA SER A 151 54.28 -4.04 11.82
C SER A 151 53.22 -3.33 12.67
N LYS A 152 51.94 -3.51 12.28
CA LYS A 152 50.76 -3.02 13.02
C LYS A 152 49.61 -4.01 12.92
N ARG A 153 48.80 -4.08 13.97
CA ARG A 153 47.56 -4.86 14.03
C ARG A 153 46.43 -3.96 14.55
N VAL A 154 45.20 -4.27 14.16
CA VAL A 154 44.02 -3.56 14.67
C VAL A 154 43.03 -4.59 15.18
N GLU A 155 42.48 -4.33 16.35
CA GLU A 155 41.40 -5.10 16.95
C GLU A 155 40.16 -4.21 17.07
N VAL A 156 39.00 -4.75 16.67
CA VAL A 156 37.72 -4.05 16.82
C VAL A 156 37.21 -4.33 18.22
N ILE A 157 37.13 -3.28 19.04
CA ILE A 157 36.70 -3.37 20.43
C ILE A 157 35.18 -3.20 20.51
N GLU A 158 34.66 -2.22 19.78
CA GLU A 158 33.24 -1.91 19.79
C GLU A 158 32.77 -1.42 18.43
N ARG A 159 31.56 -1.85 18.05
CA ARG A 159 30.86 -1.35 16.87
C ARG A 159 29.41 -1.07 17.24
N VAL A 160 29.07 0.21 17.25
CA VAL A 160 27.69 0.69 17.40
C VAL A 160 27.15 0.99 16.00
N PRO A 161 26.13 0.26 15.52
CA PRO A 161 25.52 0.56 14.24
C PRO A 161 24.80 1.91 14.30
N GLY A 162 24.92 2.69 13.22
CA GLY A 162 24.15 3.92 13.08
C GLY A 162 22.67 3.63 12.85
N VAL A 163 21.82 4.56 13.27
CA VAL A 163 20.38 4.54 13.01
C VAL A 163 20.03 5.59 11.97
N CYS A 164 19.06 5.31 11.11
CA CYS A 164 18.54 6.27 10.14
C CYS A 164 17.03 6.43 10.30
N MET A 165 16.53 7.63 9.99
CA MET A 165 15.10 7.85 9.89
C MET A 165 14.62 7.31 8.54
N PRO A 166 13.63 6.40 8.52
CA PRO A 166 13.06 5.92 7.27
C PRO A 166 12.27 7.04 6.59
N GLN A 167 12.29 7.05 5.26
CA GLN A 167 11.54 7.97 4.41
C GLN A 167 10.98 7.20 3.20
N GLY A 168 9.90 7.69 2.59
CA GLY A 168 9.24 7.00 1.49
C GLY A 168 8.05 6.15 1.94
N GLY A 169 7.55 5.32 1.04
CA GLY A 169 6.36 4.49 1.26
C GLY A 169 5.03 5.22 1.05
N GLU A 170 5.07 6.51 0.70
CA GLU A 170 3.86 7.24 0.35
C GLU A 170 3.26 6.67 -0.94
N PRO A 171 1.93 6.53 -1.02
CA PRO A 171 1.28 6.12 -2.26
C PRO A 171 1.45 7.20 -3.32
N THR A 172 2.05 6.80 -4.43
CA THR A 172 2.19 7.56 -5.66
C THR A 172 1.25 6.99 -6.71
N GLY A 173 0.84 7.77 -7.70
CA GLY A 173 -0.15 7.34 -8.70
C GLY A 173 -1.58 7.62 -8.27
N LYS A 174 -2.54 6.98 -8.93
CA LYS A 174 -3.98 7.22 -8.76
C LYS A 174 -4.78 5.95 -9.07
N VAL A 175 -5.99 5.92 -8.55
CA VAL A 175 -7.00 4.95 -8.99
C VAL A 175 -7.68 5.51 -10.24
N GLU A 176 -7.78 4.69 -11.28
CA GLU A 176 -8.49 5.01 -12.52
C GLU A 176 -9.80 4.23 -12.55
N MET A 177 -10.92 4.92 -12.72
CA MET A 177 -12.22 4.29 -12.90
C MET A 177 -12.50 4.11 -14.39
N GLY A 178 -13.19 3.02 -14.76
CA GLY A 178 -13.64 2.82 -16.13
C GLY A 178 -14.89 3.60 -16.47
N LYS A 179 -15.79 2.96 -17.23
CA LYS A 179 -17.01 3.61 -17.70
C LYS A 179 -18.03 3.76 -16.57
N PRO A 180 -18.72 4.92 -16.48
CA PRO A 180 -19.78 5.09 -15.51
C PRO A 180 -21.04 4.33 -15.93
N ILE A 181 -21.77 3.84 -14.93
CA ILE A 181 -23.12 3.30 -15.03
C ILE A 181 -23.99 4.09 -14.06
N THR A 182 -25.02 4.77 -14.56
CA THR A 182 -26.01 5.44 -13.71
C THR A 182 -27.18 4.51 -13.43
N PHE A 183 -27.52 4.33 -12.16
CA PHE A 183 -28.79 3.79 -11.69
C PHE A 183 -29.69 4.93 -11.22
N CYS A 184 -30.93 4.88 -11.68
CA CYS A 184 -31.99 5.78 -11.27
C CYS A 184 -33.07 4.92 -10.63
N CYS A 185 -33.31 5.11 -9.33
CA CYS A 185 -34.27 4.32 -8.56
C CYS A 185 -35.46 5.19 -8.14
N LEU A 186 -36.60 4.54 -7.91
CA LEU A 186 -37.75 5.19 -7.27
C LEU A 186 -37.40 5.56 -5.82
N ALA A 187 -37.91 6.68 -5.33
CA ALA A 187 -37.68 7.15 -3.96
C ALA A 187 -38.64 6.55 -2.93
#